data_AF-A0A359CVS0-F1
#
_entry.id   AF-A0A359CVS0-F1
#
_cell.length_a   1.000
_cell.length_b   1.000
_cell.length_c   1.000
_cell.angle_alpha   90.00
_cell.angle_beta   90.00
_cell.angle_gamma   90.00
#
_symmetry.space_group_name_H-M   'P 1'
#
loop_
_entity.id
_entity.type
_entity.pdbx_description
1 polymer ?
#
loop_
_entity_poly.entity_id
_entity_poly.type
_entity_poly.pdbx_seq_one_letter_code
_entity_poly.pdbx_strand_id
1 'polypeptide(L)' 'MESAILISESKTDLSLLLTLAKKLGIGIHRLTTEEIEDMSLINAMKTGRTGEYIDADKYLKKLRRK' A
#
# COMPACT_ATOMS: atom_id res chain seq x y z
N MET A 1 11.85 -12.03 -10.79
CA MET A 1 12.15 -11.40 -9.49
C MET A 1 10.88 -11.46 -8.68
N GLU A 2 10.97 -11.95 -7.44
CA GLU A 2 9.83 -12.04 -6.54
C GLU A 2 10.09 -11.13 -5.34
N SER A 3 9.04 -10.47 -4.86
CA SER A 3 9.13 -9.51 -3.75
C SER A 3 7.96 -9.72 -2.80
N ALA A 4 8.22 -9.57 -1.50
CA ALA A 4 7.21 -9.61 -0.46
C ALA A 4 7.36 -8.40 0.47
N ILE A 5 6.25 -7.96 1.06
CA ILE A 5 6.22 -6.89 2.05
C ILE A 5 5.88 -7.52 3.40
N LEU A 6 6.71 -7.25 4.40
CA LEU A 6 6.54 -7.76 5.76
C LEU A 6 6.01 -6.65 6.65
N ILE A 7 4.83 -6.87 7.24
CA ILE A 7 4.20 -5.97 8.20
C ILE A 7 4.04 -6.75 9.51
N SER A 8 4.47 -6.17 10.62
CA SER A 8 4.34 -6.79 11.94
C SER A 8 4.07 -5.72 12.99
N GLU A 9 3.21 -6.04 13.96
CA GLU A 9 2.96 -5.22 15.14
C GLU A 9 4.09 -5.33 16.17
N SER A 10 4.93 -6.37 16.07
CA SER A 10 6.07 -6.65 16.95
C SER A 10 7.38 -6.26 16.29
N LYS A 11 8.03 -5.24 16.85
CA LYS A 11 9.38 -4.81 16.39
C LYS A 11 10.42 -5.92 16.53
N THR A 12 10.29 -6.75 17.56
CA THR A 12 11.24 -7.84 17.85
C THR A 12 11.17 -8.92 16.79
N ASP A 13 9.96 -9.37 16.44
CA ASP A 13 9.78 -10.46 15.48
C ASP A 13 10.17 -10.01 14.07
N LEU A 14 9.83 -8.78 13.70
CA LEU A 14 10.27 -8.20 12.43
C LEU A 14 11.80 -8.15 12.34
N SER A 15 12.48 -7.73 13.42
CA SER A 15 13.94 -7.69 13.45
C SER A 15 14.57 -9.07 13.25
N LEU A 16 13.99 -10.11 13.83
CA LEU A 16 14.45 -11.49 13.66
C LEU A 16 14.33 -11.94 12.20
N LEU A 17 13.17 -11.68 11.56
CA LEU A 17 12.94 -12.02 10.16
C LEU A 17 13.90 -11.28 9.22
N LEU A 18 14.12 -9.99 9.45
CA LEU A 18 15.08 -9.20 8.66
C LEU A 18 16.52 -9.71 8.83
N THR A 19 16.89 -10.13 10.03
CA THR A 19 18.21 -10.70 10.29
C THR A 19 18.40 -12.02 9.54
N LEU A 20 17.37 -12.88 9.53
CA LEU A 20 17.39 -14.13 8.78
C LEU A 20 17.48 -13.87 7.27
N ALA A 21 16.66 -12.97 6.73
CA ALA A 21 16.69 -12.60 5.31
C ALA A 21 18.08 -12.12 4.88
N LYS A 22 18.74 -11.29 5.70
CA LYS A 22 20.11 -10.84 5.45
C LYS A 22 21.11 -12.01 5.43
N LYS A 23 20.97 -12.99 6.33
CA LYS A 23 21.82 -14.19 6.34
C LYS A 23 21.63 -15.09 5.11
N LEU A 24 20.42 -15.10 4.55
CA LEU A 24 20.09 -15.84 3.33
C LEU A 24 20.49 -15.10 2.04
N GLY A 25 21.09 -13.91 2.14
CA GLY A 25 21.48 -13.10 0.98
C GLY A 25 20.30 -12.39 0.30
N ILE A 26 19.16 -12.28 0.98
CA ILE A 26 17.97 -11.60 0.45
C ILE A 26 18.13 -10.09 0.68
N GLY A 27 17.89 -9.31 -0.37
CA GLY A 27 17.88 -7.85 -0.30
C GLY A 27 16.74 -7.33 0.56
N ILE A 28 17.02 -6.37 1.43
CA ILE A 28 16.04 -5.76 2.33
C ILE A 28 15.96 -4.27 2.04
N HIS A 29 14.74 -3.77 1.85
CA HIS A 29 14.44 -2.35 1.76
C HIS A 29 13.45 -1.98 2.86
N ARG A 30 13.71 -0.89 3.58
CA ARG A 30 12.75 -0.33 4.54
C ARG A 30 11.99 0.77 3.83
N LEU A 31 10.67 0.59 3.75
CA LEU A 31 9.80 1.56 3.13
C LEU A 31 9.82 2.88 3.90
N THR A 32 9.90 3.96 3.14
CA THR A 32 9.64 5.32 3.59
C THR A 32 8.14 5.53 3.78
N THR A 33 7.76 6.61 4.46
CA THR A 33 6.36 6.99 4.63
C THR A 33 5.68 7.20 3.27
N GLU A 34 6.33 7.90 2.34
CA GLU A 34 5.81 8.15 0.99
C GLU A 34 5.53 6.84 0.24
N GLU A 35 6.43 5.85 0.30
CA GLU A 35 6.21 4.55 -0.34
C GLU A 35 5.03 3.77 0.28
N ILE A 36 4.81 3.91 1.60
CA ILE A 36 3.66 3.31 2.28
C ILE A 36 2.35 3.98 1.85
N GLU A 37 2.35 5.31 1.71
CA GLU A 37 1.21 6.09 1.23
C GLU A 37 0.86 5.73 -0.21
N ASP A 38 1.85 5.66 -1.09
CA ASP A 38 1.67 5.26 -2.50
C ASP A 38 1.08 3.85 -2.61
N MET A 39 1.57 2.90 -1.81
CA MET A 39 1.03 1.55 -1.78
C MET A 39 -0.44 1.53 -1.32
N SER A 40 -0.76 2.35 -0.32
CA SER A 40 -2.12 2.49 0.22
C SER A 40 -3.05 3.14 -0.81
N LEU A 41 -2.56 4.14 -1.54
CA LEU A 41 -3.29 4.82 -2.61
C LEU A 41 -3.63 3.86 -3.75
N ILE A 42 -2.66 3.05 -4.21
CA ILE A 42 -2.90 2.05 -5.26
C ILE A 42 -3.99 1.06 -4.83
N ASN A 43 -3.98 0.63 -3.57
CA ASN A 43 -5.02 -0.26 -3.05
C ASN A 43 -6.39 0.43 -3.03
N ALA A 44 -6.46 1.67 -2.56
CA ALA A 44 -7.70 2.45 -2.58
C ALA A 44 -8.23 2.65 -4.01
N MET A 45 -7.35 2.91 -4.99
CA MET A 45 -7.71 3.03 -6.40
C MET A 45 -8.25 1.71 -6.96
N LYS A 46 -7.62 0.58 -6.63
CA LYS A 46 -8.11 -0.75 -7.05
C LYS A 46 -9.48 -1.05 -6.47
N THR A 47 -9.69 -0.78 -5.17
CA THR A 47 -10.99 -0.97 -4.52
C THR A 47 -12.05 -0.02 -5.07
N GLY A 48 -11.68 1.23 -5.37
CA GLY A 48 -12.58 2.25 -5.91
C GLY A 48 -12.91 2.07 -7.40
N ARG A 49 -12.17 1.23 -8.14
CA ARG A 49 -12.39 0.98 -9.56
C ARG A 49 -13.58 0.03 -9.74
N THR A 50 -14.79 0.59 -9.76
CA THR A 50 -16.03 -0.18 -9.96
C THR A 50 -16.30 -0.55 -11.41
N GLY A 51 -15.60 0.07 -12.37
CA GLY A 51 -15.84 -0.10 -13.80
C GLY A 51 -17.11 0.59 -14.31
N GLU A 52 -17.85 1.26 -13.42
CA GLU A 52 -19.03 2.03 -13.79
C GLU A 52 -18.63 3.39 -14.36
N TYR A 53 -19.32 3.82 -15.41
CA TYR A 53 -19.17 5.17 -15.94
C TYR A 53 -19.77 6.18 -14.96
N ILE A 54 -18.95 7.13 -14.51
CA ILE A 54 -19.40 8.25 -13.68
C ILE A 54 -19.40 9.52 -14.51
N ASP A 55 -20.58 10.13 -14.65
CA ASP A 55 -20.73 11.50 -15.13
C ASP A 55 -20.17 12.46 -14.07
N ALA A 56 -19.01 13.04 -14.37
CA ALA A 56 -18.27 13.90 -13.45
C ALA A 56 -19.09 15.13 -13.03
N ASP A 57 -19.82 15.75 -13.95
CA ASP A 57 -20.61 16.95 -13.66
C ASP A 57 -21.78 16.65 -12.72
N LYS A 58 -22.47 15.52 -12.95
CA LYS A 58 -23.54 15.05 -12.07
C LYS A 58 -23.02 14.70 -10.68
N TYR A 59 -21.85 14.05 -10.60
CA TYR A 59 -21.24 13.68 -9.33
C TYR A 59 -20.79 14.90 -8.52
N LEU A 60 -20.11 15.86 -9.15
CA LEU A 60 -19.65 17.09 -8.49
C LEU A 60 -20.81 17.96 -8.00
N LYS A 61 -21.92 18.03 -8.75
CA LYS A 61 -23.15 18.72 -8.29
C LYS A 61 -23.76 18.06 -7.06
N LYS A 62 -23.67 16.73 -6.92
CA LYS A 62 -24.14 16.00 -5.73
C LYS A 62 -23.29 16.34 -4.50
N LEU A 63 -21.97 16.44 -4.65
CA LEU A 63 -21.05 16.78 -3.54
C LEU A 63 -21.26 18.20 -3.02
N ARG A 64 -21.51 19.18 -3.90
CA ARG A 64 -21.76 20.59 -3.53
C ARG A 64 -23.11 20.86 -2.86
N ARG A 65 -24.04 19.90 -2.90
CA ARG A 65 -25.39 20.01 -2.30
C ARG A 65 -25.48 19.42 -0.89
N LYS A 66 -24.38 18.84 -0.39
CA LYS A 66 -24.18 18.53 1.03
C LYS A 66 -23.48 19.69 1.71
#